data_AF-A0A1I7IBV0-F1
#
_entry.id   AF-A0A1I7IBV0-F1
#
_cell.length_a   1.000
_cell.length_b   1.000
_cell.length_c   1.000
_cell.angle_alpha   90.00
_cell.angle_beta   90.00
_cell.angle_gamma   90.00
#
_symmetry.space_group_name_H-M   'P 1'
#
loop_
_entity.id
_entity.type
_entity.pdbx_description
1 polymer ?
#
loop_
_entity_poly.entity_id
_entity_poly.type
_entity_poly.pdbx_seq_one_letter_code
_entity_poly.pdbx_strand_id
1 'polypeptide(L)'
;IIDCLQAKLDVHFSDDVNFGEGILNDYFDQVRRKKNFQINDLILIDLYFACLASAKSFVGIYSLDLYDELMECLLNQENLSPETSLILNNVLLNNVDLVLRFHRESFMKRIIIKSDTIMTSVHDFQRRPVLSLVEWKYYLQFKKDFLAAQKSYSNAILFANLIGDTYLENKLIEEWELDTTT
;
A
#
# COMPACT_ATOMS: atom_id res chain seq x y z
N ILE A 1 11.05 -16.07 2.38
CA ILE A 1 10.18 -15.12 3.12
C ILE A 1 11.04 -14.11 3.86
N ILE A 2 11.90 -14.55 4.79
CA ILE A 2 12.81 -13.66 5.53
C ILE A 2 13.64 -12.81 4.56
N ASP A 3 14.18 -13.43 3.50
CA ASP A 3 14.97 -12.71 2.49
C ASP A 3 14.18 -11.63 1.75
N CYS A 4 12.88 -11.85 1.47
CA CYS A 4 12.03 -10.85 0.80
C CYS A 4 11.71 -9.67 1.72
N LEU A 5 11.45 -9.94 3.00
CA LEU A 5 11.18 -8.89 4.00
C LEU A 5 12.43 -8.06 4.26
N GLN A 6 13.59 -8.71 4.36
CA GLN A 6 14.87 -8.03 4.52
C GLN A 6 15.23 -7.21 3.28
N ALA A 7 15.11 -7.78 2.08
CA ALA A 7 15.30 -7.06 0.83
C ALA A 7 14.39 -5.84 0.70
N LYS A 8 13.13 -5.92 1.14
CA LYS A 8 12.21 -4.78 1.13
C LYS A 8 12.73 -3.63 2.00
N LEU A 9 13.21 -3.94 3.20
CA LEU A 9 13.79 -2.94 4.10
C LEU A 9 15.05 -2.34 3.48
N ASP A 10 15.92 -3.17 2.93
CA ASP A 10 17.16 -2.73 2.30
C ASP A 10 16.88 -1.78 1.12
N VAL A 11 15.94 -2.14 0.23
CA VAL A 11 15.50 -1.26 -0.88
C VAL A 11 14.94 0.05 -0.35
N HIS A 12 14.05 0.02 0.64
CA HIS A 12 13.43 1.22 1.20
C HIS A 12 14.43 2.19 1.84
N PHE A 13 15.49 1.67 2.49
CA PHE A 13 16.50 2.52 3.14
C PHE A 13 17.65 2.92 2.23
N SER A 14 17.90 2.20 1.14
CA SER A 14 19.02 2.46 0.22
C SER A 14 18.62 3.05 -1.13
N ASP A 15 17.33 3.02 -1.47
CA ASP A 15 16.79 3.26 -2.81
C ASP A 15 17.44 2.37 -3.91
N ASP A 16 18.07 1.26 -3.51
CA ASP A 16 18.78 0.35 -4.42
C ASP A 16 17.96 -0.91 -4.69
N VAL A 17 17.37 -0.96 -5.89
CA VAL A 17 16.55 -2.09 -6.36
C VAL A 17 17.33 -3.41 -6.49
N ASN A 18 18.67 -3.37 -6.55
CA ASN A 18 19.50 -4.57 -6.71
C ASN A 18 19.32 -5.57 -5.55
N PHE A 19 18.97 -5.08 -4.35
CA PHE A 19 18.69 -5.93 -3.19
C PHE A 19 17.42 -6.78 -3.37
N GLY A 20 16.48 -6.35 -4.21
CA GLY A 20 15.23 -7.08 -4.51
C GLY A 20 15.22 -7.77 -5.88
N GLU A 21 15.91 -7.22 -6.89
CA GLU A 21 15.82 -7.69 -8.28
C GLU A 21 16.21 -9.16 -8.48
N GLY A 22 17.24 -9.65 -7.78
CA GLY A 22 17.63 -11.06 -7.88
C GLY A 22 16.50 -12.01 -7.46
N ILE A 23 15.89 -11.72 -6.31
CA ILE A 23 14.75 -12.50 -5.79
C ILE A 23 13.54 -12.39 -6.72
N LEU A 24 13.26 -11.20 -7.24
CA LEU A 24 12.15 -11.00 -8.15
C LEU A 24 12.35 -11.80 -9.45
N ASN A 25 13.52 -11.72 -10.08
CA ASN A 25 13.78 -12.45 -11.32
C ASN A 25 13.62 -13.97 -11.16
N ASP A 26 13.96 -14.53 -10.00
CA ASP A 26 13.87 -15.97 -9.76
C ASP A 26 12.45 -16.48 -9.49
N TYR A 27 11.59 -15.67 -8.85
CA TYR A 27 10.29 -16.13 -8.33
C TYR A 27 9.06 -15.46 -8.98
N PHE A 28 9.22 -14.30 -9.61
CA PHE A 28 8.07 -13.47 -10.02
C PHE A 28 7.28 -14.08 -11.18
N ASP A 29 7.93 -14.84 -12.07
CA ASP A 29 7.25 -15.52 -13.19
C ASP A 29 6.17 -16.51 -12.73
N GLN A 30 6.31 -17.10 -11.54
CA GLN A 30 5.30 -17.98 -10.97
C GLN A 30 4.11 -17.20 -10.44
N VAL A 31 4.36 -16.03 -9.83
CA VAL A 31 3.31 -15.15 -9.29
C VAL A 31 2.45 -14.59 -10.43
N ARG A 32 3.07 -14.17 -11.54
CA ARG A 32 2.36 -13.60 -12.70
C ARG A 32 1.28 -14.50 -13.31
N ARG A 33 1.38 -15.82 -13.11
CA ARG A 33 0.41 -16.80 -13.67
C ARG A 33 -0.78 -17.05 -12.75
N LYS A 34 -0.74 -16.56 -11.51
CA LYS A 34 -1.78 -16.80 -10.51
C LYS A 34 -2.82 -15.68 -10.52
N LYS A 35 -4.07 -16.06 -10.24
CA LYS A 35 -5.17 -15.11 -9.98
C LYS A 35 -5.48 -14.96 -8.49
N ASN A 36 -5.14 -15.96 -7.70
CA ASN A 36 -5.29 -15.96 -6.25
C ASN A 36 -3.90 -16.08 -5.61
N PHE A 37 -3.50 -15.04 -4.90
CA PHE A 37 -2.21 -14.95 -4.22
C PHE A 37 -2.30 -15.51 -2.81
N GLN A 38 -1.34 -16.35 -2.48
CA GLN A 38 -1.08 -16.78 -1.11
C GLN A 38 -0.14 -15.79 -0.42
N ILE A 39 0.07 -15.96 0.88
CA ILE A 39 0.94 -15.09 1.69
C ILE A 39 2.31 -14.84 1.03
N ASN A 40 2.97 -15.88 0.53
CA ASN A 40 4.29 -15.74 -0.11
C ASN A 40 4.22 -14.90 -1.40
N ASP A 41 3.15 -15.07 -2.17
CA ASP A 41 2.94 -14.31 -3.41
C ASP A 41 2.71 -12.83 -3.06
N LEU A 42 1.91 -12.53 -2.02
CA LEU A 42 1.66 -11.17 -1.55
C LEU A 42 2.94 -10.48 -1.08
N ILE A 43 3.79 -11.17 -0.32
CA ILE A 43 5.08 -10.63 0.14
C ILE A 43 6.00 -10.34 -1.05
N LEU A 44 6.01 -11.20 -2.07
CA LEU A 44 6.82 -10.96 -3.27
C LEU A 44 6.28 -9.77 -4.10
N ILE A 45 4.96 -9.60 -4.18
CA ILE A 45 4.33 -8.45 -4.84
C ILE A 45 4.63 -7.15 -4.08
N ASP A 46 4.59 -7.18 -2.75
CA ASP A 46 4.95 -6.04 -1.90
C ASP A 46 6.42 -5.61 -2.09
N LEU A 47 7.34 -6.59 -2.23
CA LEU A 47 8.73 -6.32 -2.61
C LEU A 47 8.83 -5.72 -4.02
N TYR A 48 8.10 -6.25 -4.99
CA TYR A 48 8.06 -5.69 -6.34
C TYR A 48 7.59 -4.23 -6.34
N PHE A 49 6.53 -3.90 -5.60
CA PHE A 49 6.06 -2.53 -5.47
C PHE A 49 7.09 -1.61 -4.80
N ALA A 50 7.78 -2.08 -3.74
CA ALA A 50 8.85 -1.30 -3.13
C ALA A 50 10.02 -1.01 -4.10
N CYS A 51 10.41 -2.02 -4.89
CA CYS A 51 11.42 -1.84 -5.94
C CYS A 51 10.93 -0.89 -7.04
N LEU A 52 9.68 -1.02 -7.49
CA LEU A 52 9.08 -0.14 -8.49
C LEU A 52 9.01 1.32 -8.01
N ALA A 53 8.79 1.55 -6.72
CA ALA A 53 8.79 2.88 -6.12
C ALA A 53 10.18 3.55 -6.13
N SER A 54 11.23 2.74 -6.04
CA SER A 54 12.64 3.19 -6.02
C SER A 54 13.29 3.17 -7.40
N ALA A 55 12.70 2.46 -8.36
CA ALA A 55 13.22 2.32 -9.71
C ALA A 55 13.26 3.67 -10.45
N LYS A 56 14.43 4.00 -11.00
CA LYS A 56 14.66 5.23 -11.78
C LYS A 56 14.01 5.19 -13.18
N SER A 57 13.70 4.00 -13.67
CA SER A 57 13.11 3.77 -14.99
C SER A 57 12.40 2.42 -15.05
N PHE A 58 11.35 2.33 -15.87
CA PHE A 58 10.65 1.08 -16.17
C PHE A 58 11.46 0.20 -17.12
N VAL A 59 12.43 -0.53 -16.59
CA VAL A 59 13.29 -1.46 -17.35
C VAL A 59 13.19 -2.86 -16.74
N GLY A 60 13.33 -3.89 -17.57
CA GLY A 60 13.29 -5.28 -17.12
C GLY A 60 11.88 -5.70 -16.72
N ILE A 61 11.73 -6.16 -15.47
CA ILE A 61 10.44 -6.64 -14.93
C ILE A 61 9.46 -5.50 -14.60
N TYR A 62 9.93 -4.26 -14.53
CA TYR A 62 9.11 -3.12 -14.16
C TYR A 62 8.32 -2.59 -15.35
N SER A 63 7.00 -2.61 -15.26
CA SER A 63 6.10 -1.97 -16.22
C SER A 63 4.79 -1.54 -15.56
N LEU A 64 4.16 -0.51 -16.12
CA LEU A 64 2.83 -0.06 -15.68
C LEU A 64 1.76 -1.11 -15.97
N ASP A 65 1.85 -1.82 -17.11
CA ASP A 65 0.90 -2.88 -17.45
C ASP A 65 0.91 -4.00 -16.40
N LEU A 66 2.11 -4.42 -15.98
CA LEU A 66 2.24 -5.44 -14.93
C LEU A 66 1.76 -4.93 -13.58
N TYR A 67 2.03 -3.67 -13.25
CA TYR A 67 1.49 -3.04 -12.04
C TYR A 67 -0.04 -3.06 -12.04
N ASP A 68 -0.67 -2.63 -13.15
CA ASP A 68 -2.12 -2.58 -13.29
C ASP A 68 -2.75 -4.00 -13.22
N GLU A 69 -2.13 -5.01 -13.86
CA GLU A 69 -2.55 -6.42 -13.76
C GLU A 69 -2.52 -6.94 -12.31
N LEU A 70 -1.41 -6.69 -11.59
CA LEU A 70 -1.27 -7.13 -10.21
C LEU A 70 -2.27 -6.44 -9.29
N MET A 71 -2.49 -5.13 -9.47
CA MET A 71 -3.49 -4.38 -8.72
C MET A 71 -4.91 -4.91 -8.95
N GLU A 72 -5.26 -5.25 -10.19
CA GLU A 72 -6.54 -5.90 -10.49
C GLU A 72 -6.68 -7.25 -9.79
N CYS A 73 -5.65 -8.09 -9.83
CA CYS A 73 -5.67 -9.37 -9.13
C CYS A 73 -5.84 -9.18 -7.61
N LEU A 74 -5.03 -8.32 -6.98
CA LEU A 74 -5.08 -8.05 -5.53
C LEU A 74 -6.47 -7.56 -5.08
N LEU A 75 -7.05 -6.59 -5.78
CA LEU A 75 -8.34 -5.99 -5.42
C LEU A 75 -9.51 -6.96 -5.62
N ASN A 76 -9.40 -7.88 -6.57
CA ASN A 76 -10.43 -8.87 -6.89
C ASN A 76 -10.30 -10.18 -6.10
N GLN A 77 -9.30 -10.35 -5.22
CA GLN A 77 -9.20 -11.55 -4.39
C GLN A 77 -10.35 -11.66 -3.39
N GLU A 78 -10.96 -12.84 -3.30
CA GLU A 78 -12.05 -13.14 -2.38
C GLU A 78 -11.79 -14.46 -1.64
N ASN A 79 -12.56 -14.72 -0.58
CA ASN A 79 -12.52 -15.97 0.20
C ASN A 79 -11.13 -16.30 0.78
N LEU A 80 -10.42 -15.27 1.23
CA LEU A 80 -9.10 -15.39 1.86
C LEU A 80 -9.21 -15.77 3.33
N SER A 81 -8.19 -16.44 3.86
CA SER A 81 -8.07 -16.61 5.31
C SER A 81 -7.88 -15.24 5.99
N PRO A 82 -8.23 -15.09 7.29
CA PRO A 82 -8.00 -13.84 8.02
C PRO A 82 -6.54 -13.38 7.95
N GLU A 83 -5.58 -14.30 8.13
CA GLU A 83 -4.14 -14.03 8.03
C GLU A 83 -3.73 -13.49 6.66
N THR A 84 -4.21 -14.14 5.58
CA THR A 84 -3.92 -13.69 4.21
C THR A 84 -4.57 -12.33 3.93
N SER A 85 -5.75 -12.09 4.48
CA SER A 85 -6.46 -10.81 4.34
C SER A 85 -5.71 -9.67 5.01
N LEU A 86 -5.14 -9.89 6.20
CA LEU A 86 -4.30 -8.90 6.89
C LEU A 86 -3.07 -8.53 6.06
N ILE A 87 -2.40 -9.53 5.48
CA ILE A 87 -1.22 -9.30 4.64
C ILE A 87 -1.62 -8.56 3.37
N LEU A 88 -2.69 -8.98 2.68
CA LEU A 88 -3.22 -8.28 1.51
C LEU A 88 -3.52 -6.81 1.82
N ASN A 89 -4.17 -6.53 2.95
CA ASN A 89 -4.47 -5.18 3.37
C ASN A 89 -3.21 -4.33 3.55
N ASN A 90 -2.16 -4.89 4.14
CA ASN A 90 -0.87 -4.21 4.27
C ASN A 90 -0.25 -3.92 2.89
N VAL A 91 -0.28 -4.89 1.96
CA VAL A 91 0.23 -4.67 0.58
C VAL A 91 -0.55 -3.58 -0.14
N LEU A 92 -1.87 -3.53 0.03
CA LEU A 92 -2.73 -2.50 -0.56
C LEU A 92 -2.41 -1.11 -0.01
N LEU A 93 -2.29 -0.98 1.32
CA LEU A 93 -1.99 0.30 1.97
C LEU A 93 -0.57 0.78 1.67
N ASN A 94 0.42 -0.12 1.60
CA ASN A 94 1.81 0.24 1.31
C ASN A 94 2.01 0.77 -0.13
N ASN A 95 1.13 0.42 -1.09
CA ASN A 95 1.30 0.83 -2.49
C ASN A 95 0.57 2.14 -2.85
N VAL A 96 -0.06 2.80 -1.88
CA VAL A 96 -0.85 4.03 -2.10
C VAL A 96 -0.04 5.13 -2.78
N ASP A 97 1.26 5.25 -2.46
CA ASP A 97 2.13 6.23 -3.11
C ASP A 97 2.32 5.96 -4.62
N LEU A 98 2.35 4.69 -5.03
CA LEU A 98 2.40 4.32 -6.45
C LEU A 98 1.07 4.65 -7.15
N VAL A 99 -0.06 4.39 -6.48
CA VAL A 99 -1.39 4.73 -7.03
C VAL A 99 -1.49 6.24 -7.28
N LEU A 100 -0.99 7.05 -6.35
CA LEU A 100 -0.91 8.51 -6.49
C LEU A 100 0.02 8.89 -7.62
N ARG A 101 1.27 8.37 -7.62
CA ARG A 101 2.28 8.65 -8.64
C ARG A 101 1.77 8.35 -10.05
N PHE A 102 1.09 7.23 -10.24
CA PHE A 102 0.55 6.80 -11.54
C PHE A 102 -0.88 7.29 -11.82
N HIS A 103 -1.43 8.15 -10.95
CA HIS A 103 -2.74 8.79 -11.11
C HIS A 103 -3.88 7.79 -11.34
N ARG A 104 -3.87 6.65 -10.62
CA ARG A 104 -4.87 5.57 -10.74
C ARG A 104 -6.02 5.74 -9.74
N GLU A 105 -6.89 6.73 -9.96
CA GLU A 105 -8.02 7.05 -9.06
C GLU A 105 -8.93 5.84 -8.76
N SER A 106 -9.23 5.03 -9.78
CA SER A 106 -10.10 3.85 -9.64
C SER A 106 -9.54 2.83 -8.65
N PHE A 107 -8.23 2.63 -8.63
CA PHE A 107 -7.55 1.77 -7.68
C PHE A 107 -7.57 2.36 -6.28
N MET A 108 -7.32 3.66 -6.13
CA MET A 108 -7.39 4.34 -4.83
C MET A 108 -8.75 4.11 -4.15
N LYS A 109 -9.84 4.33 -4.89
CA LYS A 109 -11.20 4.12 -4.36
C LYS A 109 -11.43 2.66 -3.95
N ARG A 110 -10.96 1.70 -4.77
CA ARG A 110 -11.12 0.27 -4.48
C ARG A 110 -10.27 -0.19 -3.29
N ILE A 111 -9.06 0.36 -3.12
CA ILE A 111 -8.21 0.13 -1.94
C ILE A 111 -8.97 0.53 -0.68
N ILE A 112 -9.50 1.76 -0.63
CA ILE A 112 -10.22 2.27 0.54
C ILE A 112 -11.37 1.32 0.94
N ILE A 113 -12.21 0.94 -0.04
CA ILE A 113 -13.35 0.04 0.18
C ILE A 113 -12.88 -1.36 0.64
N LYS A 114 -11.86 -1.92 -0.03
CA LYS A 114 -11.35 -3.26 0.27
C LYS A 114 -10.71 -3.31 1.65
N SER A 115 -9.90 -2.32 1.99
CA SER A 115 -9.25 -2.19 3.29
C SER A 115 -10.27 -2.06 4.42
N ASP A 116 -11.28 -1.21 4.27
CA ASP A 116 -12.37 -1.07 5.25
C ASP A 116 -13.13 -2.40 5.47
N THR A 117 -13.42 -3.10 4.37
CA THR A 117 -14.07 -4.43 4.40
C THR A 117 -13.22 -5.45 5.14
N ILE A 118 -11.92 -5.53 4.81
CA ILE A 118 -10.98 -6.45 5.46
C ILE A 118 -10.90 -6.15 6.95
N MET A 119 -10.58 -4.91 7.34
CA MET A 119 -10.44 -4.50 8.74
C MET A 119 -11.68 -4.84 9.56
N THR A 120 -12.87 -4.61 9.00
CA THR A 120 -14.14 -4.93 9.65
C THR A 120 -14.34 -6.44 9.80
N SER A 121 -14.02 -7.23 8.77
CA SER A 121 -14.20 -8.68 8.75
C SER A 121 -13.26 -9.43 9.71
N VAL A 122 -12.02 -8.96 9.85
CA VAL A 122 -10.99 -9.59 10.71
C VAL A 122 -10.86 -8.91 12.07
N HIS A 123 -11.67 -7.88 12.33
CA HIS A 123 -11.63 -7.04 13.54
C HIS A 123 -10.25 -6.41 13.82
N ASP A 124 -9.46 -6.13 12.78
CA ASP A 124 -8.19 -5.42 12.89
C ASP A 124 -8.39 -3.93 12.65
N PHE A 125 -8.57 -3.19 13.75
CA PHE A 125 -8.75 -1.74 13.71
C PHE A 125 -7.46 -0.95 13.97
N GLN A 126 -6.32 -1.62 14.19
CA GLN A 126 -5.05 -0.93 14.43
C GLN A 126 -4.57 -0.14 13.21
N ARG A 127 -5.00 -0.55 12.01
CA ARG A 127 -4.68 0.09 10.73
C ARG A 127 -5.61 1.25 10.35
N ARG A 128 -6.62 1.58 11.17
CA ARG A 128 -7.56 2.68 10.91
C ARG A 128 -6.92 4.07 10.72
N PRO A 129 -5.87 4.46 11.48
CA PRO A 129 -5.20 5.73 11.22
C PRO A 129 -4.59 5.79 9.80
N VAL A 130 -3.98 4.69 9.35
CA VAL A 130 -3.39 4.59 8.01
C VAL A 130 -4.46 4.68 6.93
N LEU A 131 -5.57 3.97 7.07
CA LEU A 131 -6.69 4.08 6.12
C LEU A 131 -7.24 5.52 6.04
N SER A 132 -7.32 6.21 7.18
CA SER A 132 -7.75 7.61 7.24
C SER A 132 -6.77 8.55 6.51
N LEU A 133 -5.47 8.25 6.57
CA LEU A 133 -4.45 8.92 5.74
C LEU A 133 -4.70 8.71 4.25
N VAL A 134 -4.97 7.47 3.84
CA VAL A 134 -5.26 7.15 2.43
C VAL A 134 -6.51 7.91 1.94
N GLU A 135 -7.56 7.96 2.76
CA GLU A 135 -8.78 8.71 2.45
C GLU A 135 -8.52 10.21 2.26
N TRP A 136 -7.75 10.85 3.15
CA TRP A 136 -7.46 12.27 2.98
C TRP A 136 -6.67 12.52 1.70
N LYS A 137 -5.68 11.68 1.38
CA LYS A 137 -4.88 11.83 0.16
C LYS A 137 -5.76 11.68 -1.07
N TYR A 138 -6.71 10.75 -1.05
CA TYR A 138 -7.71 10.62 -2.11
C TYR A 138 -8.56 11.88 -2.27
N TYR A 139 -9.05 12.46 -1.18
CA TYR A 139 -9.86 13.66 -1.23
C TYR A 139 -9.08 14.90 -1.71
N LEU A 140 -7.83 15.07 -1.27
CA LEU A 140 -6.96 16.17 -1.72
C LEU A 140 -6.55 16.02 -3.18
N GLN A 141 -6.11 14.83 -3.59
CA GLN A 141 -5.48 14.64 -4.89
C GLN A 141 -6.49 14.43 -6.02
N PHE A 142 -7.52 13.61 -5.81
CA PHE A 142 -8.47 13.25 -6.87
C PHE A 142 -9.78 14.02 -6.80
N LYS A 143 -10.33 14.26 -5.61
CA LYS A 143 -11.64 14.94 -5.46
C LYS A 143 -11.55 16.45 -5.32
N LYS A 144 -10.38 16.97 -4.93
CA LYS A 144 -10.18 18.37 -4.57
C LYS A 144 -11.19 18.84 -3.49
N ASP A 145 -11.53 17.94 -2.58
CA ASP A 145 -12.45 18.19 -1.47
C ASP A 145 -11.67 18.32 -0.16
N PHE A 146 -11.30 19.56 0.17
CA PHE A 146 -10.52 19.84 1.37
C PHE A 146 -11.27 19.53 2.67
N LEU A 147 -12.59 19.74 2.71
CA LEU A 147 -13.38 19.51 3.92
C LEU A 147 -13.47 18.01 4.24
N ALA A 148 -13.68 17.19 3.20
CA ALA A 148 -13.64 15.73 3.35
C ALA A 148 -12.25 15.26 3.78
N ALA A 149 -11.18 15.81 3.20
CA ALA A 149 -9.81 15.50 3.58
C ALA A 149 -9.52 15.85 5.05
N GLN A 150 -9.91 17.05 5.50
CA GLN A 150 -9.71 17.50 6.88
C GLN A 150 -10.45 16.63 7.89
N LYS A 151 -11.64 16.14 7.52
CA LYS A 151 -12.39 15.18 8.33
C LYS A 151 -11.64 13.85 8.46
N SER A 152 -11.11 13.31 7.36
CA SER A 152 -10.30 12.09 7.38
C SER A 152 -9.00 12.27 8.19
N TYR A 153 -8.33 13.41 8.07
CA TYR A 153 -7.20 13.77 8.94
C TYR A 153 -7.56 13.77 10.42
N SER A 154 -8.66 14.43 10.78
CA SER A 154 -9.13 14.48 12.18
C SER A 154 -9.41 13.07 12.73
N ASN A 155 -9.98 12.19 11.91
CA ASN A 155 -10.19 10.78 12.27
C ASN A 155 -8.86 10.04 12.49
N ALA A 156 -7.87 10.26 11.62
CA ALA A 156 -6.56 9.63 11.73
C ALA A 156 -5.89 9.96 13.08
N ILE A 157 -5.89 11.24 13.45
CA ILE A 157 -5.34 11.75 14.72
C ILE A 157 -6.12 11.18 15.92
N LEU A 158 -7.46 11.15 15.84
CA LEU A 158 -8.28 10.55 16.89
C LEU A 158 -7.92 9.07 17.11
N PHE A 159 -7.77 8.29 16.04
CA PHE A 159 -7.40 6.88 16.16
C PHE A 159 -5.99 6.67 16.70
N ALA A 160 -5.00 7.45 16.25
CA ALA A 160 -3.63 7.38 16.76
C ALA A 160 -3.59 7.68 18.28
N ASN A 161 -4.33 8.70 18.71
CA ASN A 161 -4.50 9.02 20.14
C ASN A 161 -5.17 7.90 20.93
N LEU A 162 -6.24 7.29 20.39
CA LEU A 162 -6.97 6.21 21.06
C LEU A 162 -6.10 4.96 21.30
N ILE A 163 -5.17 4.66 20.40
CA ILE A 163 -4.23 3.54 20.55
C ILE A 163 -2.97 3.93 21.33
N GLY A 164 -2.81 5.21 21.70
CA GLY A 164 -1.67 5.73 22.44
C GLY A 164 -0.37 5.78 21.63
N ASP A 165 -0.45 5.80 20.29
CA ASP A 165 0.72 5.84 19.41
C ASP A 165 1.08 7.28 19.05
N THR A 166 1.84 7.92 19.94
CA THR A 166 2.28 9.32 19.77
C THR A 166 3.27 9.49 18.62
N TYR A 167 4.02 8.45 18.26
CA TYR A 167 4.93 8.49 17.13
C TYR A 167 4.14 8.56 15.82
N LEU A 168 3.12 7.70 15.68
CA LEU A 168 2.21 7.72 14.53
C LEU A 168 1.45 9.04 14.44
N GLU A 169 0.94 9.56 15.55
CA GLU A 169 0.26 10.86 15.58
C GLU A 169 1.14 11.97 15.02
N ASN A 170 2.37 12.11 15.51
CA ASN A 170 3.31 13.13 15.02
C ASN A 170 3.59 12.97 13.52
N LYS A 171 3.76 11.74 13.04
CA LYS A 171 3.95 11.46 11.61
C LYS A 171 2.74 11.85 10.76
N LEU A 172 1.53 11.64 11.25
CA LEU A 172 0.30 12.07 10.56
C LEU A 172 0.19 13.60 10.48
N ILE A 173 0.61 14.32 11.52
CA ILE A 173 0.64 15.79 11.53
C ILE A 173 1.63 16.30 10.49
N GLU A 174 2.88 15.80 10.51
CA GLU A 174 3.92 16.14 9.53
C GLU A 174 3.42 15.92 8.09
N GLU A 175 2.81 14.76 7.83
CA GLU A 175 2.32 14.41 6.50
C GLU A 175 1.16 15.32 6.04
N TRP A 176 0.24 15.66 6.94
CA TRP A 176 -0.86 16.57 6.63
C TRP A 176 -0.36 17.98 6.29
N GLU A 177 0.63 18.48 7.01
CA GLU A 177 1.26 19.78 6.72
C GLU A 177 1.90 19.76 5.33
N LEU A 178 2.63 18.70 4.97
CA LEU A 178 3.23 18.53 3.65
C LEU A 178 2.16 18.50 2.53
N ASP A 179 1.10 17.72 2.72
CA ASP A 179 0.04 17.53 1.73
C ASP A 179 -0.83 18.78 1.50
N THR A 180 -0.87 19.71 2.46
CA THR A 180 -1.74 20.91 2.39
C THR A 180 -1.02 22.21 2.10
N THR A 181 0.31 22.23 2.20
CA THR A 181 1.15 23.41 1.90
C THR A 181 1.74 23.42 0.50
N THR A 182 1.68 22.28 -0.22
CA THR A 182 2.22 22.08 -1.58
C THR A 182 1.14 22.20 -2.64
#